data_AF-A0A7H8PNZ6-F1
#
_entry.id   AF-A0A7H8PNZ6-F1
#
_cell.length_a   1.000
_cell.length_b   1.000
_cell.length_c   1.000
_cell.angle_alpha   90.00
_cell.angle_beta   90.00
_cell.angle_gamma   90.00
#
_symmetry.space_group_name_H-M   'P 1'
#
loop_
_entity.id
_entity.type
_entity.pdbx_description
1 polymer ?
#
loop_
_entity_poly.entity_id
_entity_poly.type
_entity_poly.pdbx_seq_one_letter_code
_entity_poly.pdbx_strand_id
1 'polypeptide(L)'
;MQSDYAKQGKTAAIVAYLSVIGTIIAFFMNHDDKNEFASFHIRQGFGLWVTFYIVGAIANIFNNWIIDTPLYIGVIILIIYGLVTAIKEEQKEVPILGKYFQEWFTFIR
;
A
#
# COMPACT_ATOMS: atom_id res chain seq x y z
N MET A 1 13.98 -13.54 15.62
CA MET A 1 14.20 -13.99 14.22
C MET A 1 13.21 -13.41 13.22
N GLN A 2 11.90 -13.76 13.23
CA GLN A 2 10.92 -13.14 12.30
C GLN A 2 10.60 -11.67 12.64
N SER A 3 10.45 -11.36 13.94
CA SER A 3 10.29 -9.97 14.41
C SER A 3 11.50 -9.09 14.07
N ASP A 4 12.73 -9.57 14.26
CA ASP A 4 13.93 -8.79 13.94
C ASP A 4 14.03 -8.46 12.45
N TYR A 5 13.65 -9.40 11.58
CA TYR A 5 13.64 -9.19 10.13
C TYR A 5 12.58 -8.17 9.70
N ALA A 6 11.34 -8.30 10.20
CA ALA A 6 10.28 -7.33 9.90
C ALA A 6 10.63 -5.93 10.42
N LYS A 7 11.29 -5.85 11.59
CA LYS A 7 11.74 -4.60 12.19
C LYS A 7 12.75 -3.84 11.31
N GLN A 8 13.62 -4.54 10.58
CA GLN A 8 14.55 -3.92 9.62
C GLN A 8 13.81 -3.25 8.45
N GLY A 9 12.79 -3.91 7.90
CA GLY A 9 11.97 -3.38 6.80
C GLY A 9 10.86 -2.41 7.22
N LYS A 10 10.62 -2.24 8.52
CA LYS A 10 9.46 -1.51 9.08
C LYS A 10 9.33 -0.08 8.60
N THR A 11 10.45 0.65 8.55
CA THR A 11 10.43 2.05 8.13
C THR A 11 9.97 2.17 6.68
N ALA A 12 10.53 1.38 5.76
CA ALA A 12 10.12 1.38 4.37
C ALA A 12 8.65 0.94 4.21
N ALA A 13 8.23 -0.10 4.93
CA ALA A 13 6.85 -0.59 4.92
C ALA A 13 5.83 0.50 5.32
N ILE A 14 6.12 1.28 6.36
CA ILE A 14 5.25 2.39 6.81
C ILE A 14 5.25 3.53 5.79
N VAL A 15 6.43 3.92 5.31
CA VAL A 15 6.59 5.03 4.35
C VAL A 15 5.80 4.79 3.06
N ALA A 16 5.66 3.53 2.64
CA ALA A 16 4.88 3.15 1.47
C ALA A 16 3.40 3.60 1.50
N TYR A 17 2.81 3.73 2.70
CA TYR A 17 1.40 4.10 2.86
C TYR A 17 1.16 5.61 3.06
N LEU A 18 2.21 6.43 3.18
CA LEU A 18 2.04 7.87 3.49
C LEU A 18 1.55 8.69 2.30
N SER A 19 2.03 8.36 1.10
CA SER A 19 1.62 8.98 -0.17
C SER A 19 2.16 8.15 -1.33
N VAL A 20 1.72 8.45 -2.55
CA VAL A 20 2.32 7.89 -3.78
C VAL A 20 3.83 8.19 -3.86
N ILE A 21 4.25 9.37 -3.40
CA ILE A 21 5.67 9.75 -3.30
C ILE A 21 6.36 8.90 -2.22
N GLY A 22 5.68 8.67 -1.09
CA GLY A 22 6.14 7.78 -0.03
C GLY A 22 6.39 6.36 -0.55
N THR A 23 5.57 5.86 -1.47
CA THR A 23 5.78 4.55 -2.09
C THR A 23 7.03 4.49 -2.96
N ILE A 24 7.31 5.56 -3.72
CA ILE A 24 8.55 5.67 -4.49
C ILE A 24 9.76 5.72 -3.55
N ILE A 25 9.69 6.52 -2.49
CA ILE A 25 10.76 6.60 -1.48
C ILE A 25 10.99 5.22 -0.85
N ALA A 26 9.93 4.54 -0.41
CA ALA A 26 10.01 3.22 0.21
C ALA A 26 10.61 2.16 -0.73
N PHE A 27 10.29 2.22 -2.03
CA PHE A 27 10.90 1.36 -3.05
C PHE A 27 12.42 1.54 -3.09
N PHE A 28 12.91 2.78 -3.08
CA PHE A 28 14.35 3.04 -3.03
C PHE A 28 14.99 2.69 -1.68
N MET A 29 14.28 2.90 -0.56
CA MET A 29 14.74 2.49 0.77
C MET A 29 14.97 0.98 0.87
N ASN A 30 14.22 0.18 0.10
CA ASN A 30 14.34 -1.28 0.09
C ASN A 30 15.26 -1.81 -1.01
N HIS A 31 15.88 -0.94 -1.82
CA HIS A 31 16.60 -1.35 -3.02
C HIS A 31 17.83 -2.21 -2.73
N ASP A 32 18.58 -1.85 -1.69
CA ASP A 32 19.83 -2.51 -1.31
C ASP A 32 19.56 -3.79 -0.51
N ASP A 33 18.77 -3.68 0.57
CA ASP A 33 18.52 -4.78 1.52
C ASP A 33 17.48 -5.80 1.02
N LYS A 34 16.58 -5.40 0.11
CA LYS A 34 15.51 -6.25 -0.47
C LYS A 34 14.76 -7.05 0.58
N ASN A 35 14.29 -6.33 1.60
CA ASN A 35 13.56 -6.92 2.71
C ASN A 35 12.14 -7.29 2.27
N GLU A 36 11.82 -8.59 2.23
CA GLU A 36 10.54 -9.12 1.75
C GLU A 36 9.32 -8.59 2.55
N PHE A 37 9.50 -8.23 3.82
CA PHE A 37 8.45 -7.57 4.59
C PHE A 37 8.17 -6.16 4.07
N ALA A 38 9.22 -5.39 3.79
CA ALA A 38 9.08 -4.08 3.14
C ALA A 38 8.50 -4.24 1.73
N SER A 39 9.03 -5.16 0.91
CA SER A 39 8.55 -5.42 -0.47
C SER A 39 7.06 -5.76 -0.48
N PHE A 40 6.61 -6.60 0.45
CA PHE A 40 5.20 -6.91 0.63
C PHE A 40 4.35 -5.64 0.82
N HIS A 41 4.71 -4.79 1.77
CA HIS A 41 3.96 -3.57 2.08
C HIS A 41 4.11 -2.47 1.01
N ILE A 42 5.25 -2.39 0.33
CA ILE A 42 5.46 -1.47 -0.80
C ILE A 42 4.54 -1.86 -1.96
N ARG A 43 4.42 -3.16 -2.29
CA ARG A 43 3.44 -3.64 -3.30
C ARG A 43 2.00 -3.29 -2.92
N GLN A 44 1.61 -3.52 -1.66
CA GLN A 44 0.28 -3.17 -1.16
C GLN A 44 0.02 -1.65 -1.22
N GLY A 45 0.94 -0.85 -0.70
CA GLY A 45 0.83 0.62 -0.71
C GLY A 45 0.75 1.18 -2.13
N PHE A 46 1.58 0.66 -3.04
CA PHE A 46 1.60 1.10 -4.44
C PHE A 46 0.28 0.79 -5.13
N GLY A 47 -0.23 -0.43 -4.96
CA GLY A 47 -1.52 -0.83 -5.47
C GLY A 47 -2.68 0.02 -4.96
N LEU A 48 -2.67 0.39 -3.68
CA LEU A 48 -3.70 1.24 -3.10
C LEU A 48 -3.64 2.68 -3.59
N TRP A 49 -2.46 3.27 -3.76
CA TRP A 49 -2.33 4.61 -4.34
C TRP A 49 -2.75 4.63 -5.82
N VAL A 50 -2.37 3.62 -6.60
CA VAL A 50 -2.87 3.44 -7.97
C VAL A 50 -4.39 3.31 -7.98
N THR A 51 -4.96 2.50 -7.07
CA THR A 51 -6.41 2.33 -6.92
C THR A 51 -7.09 3.65 -6.55
N PHE A 52 -6.50 4.45 -5.65
CA PHE A 52 -7.02 5.75 -5.25
C PHE A 52 -7.18 6.69 -6.45
N TYR A 53 -6.17 6.76 -7.33
CA TYR A 53 -6.24 7.59 -8.54
C TYR A 53 -7.22 7.04 -9.58
N ILE A 54 -7.30 5.72 -9.76
CA ILE A 54 -8.29 5.10 -10.66
C ILE A 54 -9.72 5.40 -10.18
N VAL A 55 -9.97 5.21 -8.88
CA VAL A 55 -11.26 5.53 -8.26
C VAL A 55 -11.57 7.02 -8.42
N GLY A 56 -10.58 7.89 -8.23
CA GLY A 56 -10.78 9.33 -8.42
C GLY A 56 -11.11 9.70 -9.86
N ALA A 57 -10.47 9.07 -10.85
CA ALA A 57 -10.80 9.26 -12.26
C ALA A 57 -12.24 8.80 -12.58
N ILE A 58 -12.67 7.67 -12.01
CA ILE A 58 -14.03 7.14 -12.19
C ILE A 58 -15.07 8.03 -11.49
N ALA A 59 -14.79 8.47 -10.25
CA ALA A 59 -15.67 9.35 -9.47
C ALA A 59 -15.98 10.65 -10.22
N ASN A 60 -14.97 11.26 -10.85
CA ASN A 60 -15.16 12.47 -11.66
C ASN A 60 -16.17 12.31 -12.82
N ILE A 61 -16.44 11.09 -13.28
CA ILE A 61 -17.45 10.83 -14.31
C ILE A 61 -18.88 11.02 -13.76
N PHE A 62 -19.11 10.65 -12.51
CA PHE A 62 -20.42 10.75 -11.87
C PHE A 62 -20.74 12.19 -11.45
N ASN A 63 -19.72 12.98 -11.10
CA ASN A 63 -19.85 14.36 -10.65
C ASN A 63 -20.92 14.52 -9.55
N ASN A 64 -20.98 13.55 -8.64
CA ASN A 64 -21.99 13.47 -7.59
C ASN A 64 -21.32 13.07 -6.28
N TRP A 65 -21.24 14.03 -5.37
CA TRP A 65 -20.59 13.88 -4.07
C TRP A 65 -21.11 12.70 -3.23
N ILE A 66 -22.37 12.28 -3.40
CA ILE A 66 -22.97 11.15 -2.69
C ILE A 66 -22.40 9.81 -3.18
N ILE A 67 -22.01 9.72 -4.46
CA ILE A 67 -21.39 8.54 -5.06
C ILE A 67 -19.88 8.57 -4.84
N ASP A 68 -19.26 9.74 -5.00
CA ASP A 68 -17.82 9.90 -4.97
C ASP A 68 -17.26 9.68 -3.56
N THR A 69 -17.94 10.19 -2.53
CA THR A 69 -17.45 10.16 -1.14
C THR A 69 -17.26 8.73 -0.61
N PRO A 70 -18.25 7.81 -0.73
CA PRO A 70 -18.05 6.41 -0.30
C PRO A 70 -16.91 5.69 -1.02
N LEU A 71 -16.68 5.99 -2.30
CA LEU A 71 -15.60 5.36 -3.08
C LEU A 71 -14.22 5.76 -2.53
N TYR A 72 -14.00 7.06 -2.27
CA TYR A 72 -12.76 7.54 -1.65
C TYR A 72 -12.59 7.00 -0.23
N ILE A 73 -13.65 7.01 0.58
CA ILE A 73 -13.61 6.47 1.95
C ILE A 73 -13.22 4.99 1.94
N GLY A 74 -13.77 4.20 1.02
CA GLY A 74 -13.43 2.79 0.88
C GLY A 74 -11.94 2.56 0.67
N VAL A 75 -11.31 3.32 -0.25
CA VAL A 75 -9.87 3.21 -0.50
C VAL A 75 -9.04 3.69 0.69
N ILE A 76 -9.45 4.79 1.35
CA ILE A 76 -8.76 5.32 2.53
C ILE A 76 -8.77 4.31 3.69
N ILE A 77 -9.90 3.61 3.91
CA ILE A 77 -9.99 2.54 4.92
C ILE A 77 -8.97 1.44 4.61
N LEU A 78 -8.82 1.06 3.34
CA LEU A 78 -7.85 0.05 2.92
C LEU A 78 -6.39 0.51 3.10
N ILE A 79 -6.09 1.79 2.85
CA ILE A 79 -4.78 2.40 3.14
C ILE A 79 -4.48 2.34 4.64
N ILE A 80 -5.44 2.75 5.48
CA ILE A 80 -5.29 2.70 6.94
C ILE A 80 -5.10 1.26 7.41
N TYR A 81 -5.85 0.31 6.86
CA TYR A 81 -5.69 -1.11 7.18
C TYR A 81 -4.27 -1.59 6.90
N GLY A 82 -3.75 -1.33 5.70
CA GLY A 82 -2.38 -1.71 5.31
C GLY A 82 -1.31 -1.03 6.17
N LEU A 83 -1.51 0.24 6.53
CA LEU A 83 -0.62 0.97 7.43
C LEU A 83 -0.61 0.35 8.84
N VAL A 84 -1.78 0.00 9.38
CA VAL A 84 -1.89 -0.62 10.71
C VAL A 84 -1.21 -1.99 10.73
N THR A 85 -1.34 -2.80 9.68
CA THR A 85 -0.66 -4.11 9.61
C THR A 85 0.86 -3.94 9.47
N ALA A 86 1.33 -2.94 8.73
CA ALA A 86 2.75 -2.59 8.67
C ALA A 86 3.32 -2.16 10.04
N ILE A 87 2.59 -1.33 10.79
CA ILE A 87 2.98 -0.91 12.15
C ILE A 87 3.07 -2.11 13.10
N LYS A 88 2.17 -3.10 12.93
CA LYS A 88 2.14 -4.34 13.70
C LYS A 88 3.14 -5.40 13.23
N GLU A 89 3.93 -5.13 12.19
CA GLU A 89 4.89 -6.08 11.62
C GLU A 89 4.21 -7.35 11.07
N GLU A 90 2.97 -7.21 10.56
CA GLU A 90 2.17 -8.31 10.01
C GLU A 90 2.05 -8.23 8.49
N GLN A 91 2.42 -9.30 7.78
CA GLN A 91 2.18 -9.43 6.33
C GLN A 91 0.74 -9.87 6.05
N LYS A 92 -0.22 -9.02 6.38
CA LYS A 92 -1.65 -9.22 6.05
C LYS A 92 -2.00 -8.44 4.80
N GLU A 93 -2.51 -9.16 3.80
CA GLU A 93 -2.96 -8.56 2.55
C GLU A 93 -4.15 -7.65 2.82
N VAL A 94 -4.17 -6.52 2.12
CA VAL A 94 -5.31 -5.62 2.16
C VAL A 94 -6.52 -6.36 1.56
N PRO A 95 -7.72 -6.30 2.16
CA PRO A 95 -8.89 -6.99 1.64
C PRO A 95 -9.18 -6.62 0.18
N ILE A 96 -9.83 -7.55 -0.54
CA ILE A 96 -10.31 -7.39 -1.93
C ILE A 96 -9.18 -7.38 -2.97
N LEU A 97 -8.21 -6.46 -2.85
CA LEU A 97 -7.20 -6.20 -3.88
C LEU A 97 -5.78 -6.66 -3.52
N GLY A 98 -5.51 -6.92 -2.24
CA GLY A 98 -4.15 -7.12 -1.75
C GLY A 98 -3.43 -8.31 -2.38
N LYS A 99 -4.12 -9.42 -2.62
CA LYS A 99 -3.56 -10.59 -3.32
C LYS A 99 -3.06 -10.22 -4.73
N TYR A 100 -3.88 -9.49 -5.49
CA TYR A 100 -3.54 -9.07 -6.85
C TYR A 100 -2.34 -8.13 -6.88
N PHE A 101 -2.21 -7.24 -5.88
CA PHE A 101 -1.04 -6.37 -5.78
C PHE A 101 0.27 -7.16 -5.62
N GLN A 102 0.25 -8.28 -4.89
CA GLN A 102 1.43 -9.15 -4.79
C GLN A 102 1.76 -9.84 -6.12
N GLU A 103 0.73 -10.24 -6.89
CA GLU A 103 0.89 -10.91 -8.19
C GLU A 103 1.31 -9.95 -9.31
N TRP A 104 0.80 -8.72 -9.32
CA TRP A 104 1.05 -7.75 -10.39
C TRP A 104 2.36 -6.98 -10.23
N PHE A 105 2.72 -6.62 -9.00
CA PHE A 105 3.86 -5.73 -8.74
C PHE A 105 5.13 -6.50 -8.36
N THR A 106 5.38 -7.64 -9.00
CA THR A 106 6.54 -8.52 -8.75
C THR A 106 7.90 -7.89 -9.10
N PHE A 107 7.90 -6.76 -9.81
CA PHE A 107 9.10 -5.95 -10.03
C PHE A 107 9.58 -5.24 -8.75
N ILE A 108 8.71 -5.10 -7.74
CA ILE A 108 9.05 -4.59 -6.41
C ILE A 108 9.57 -5.75 -5.57
N ARG A 109 10.88 -5.73 -5.36
CA ARG A 109 11.66 -6.73 -4.61
C ARG A 109 12.23 -6.15 -3.34
#